data_AF-A0A1C5T409-F1
#
_entry.id   AF-A0A1C5T409-F1
#
_cell.length_a   1.000
_cell.length_b   1.000
_cell.length_c   1.000
_cell.angle_alpha   90.00
_cell.angle_beta   90.00
_cell.angle_gamma   90.00
#
_symmetry.space_group_name_H-M   'P 1'
#
loop_
_entity.id
_entity.type
_entity.pdbx_description
1 polymer ?
#
loop_
_entity_poly.entity_id
_entity_poly.type
_entity_poly.pdbx_seq_one_letter_code
_entity_poly.pdbx_strand_id
1 'polypeptide(L)'
;MLAQPVFATTVQQTAQGSLGSVTEESQILPIPGESGKYILKSNGFYCLNEDGTKENTPAVYYFDHFEIDGTVFDGYYYHDESGKFTAGNSHMVQITDLKAPAKDGSGEEVSFDGCYMVNNLGKLSASPQVRYMDELVVDKTTYNGLYYFDEYGKMVTDPGIHYLEMNAAGQMFDGYYYFGGENGVLLQEEGETPEGFSVDKSGKVETKDLGMDGLEKRLADLLGTYEGTWSVYVKDLTSDQEFEQNSQSLYSASLIKVFVMAQTYANMDAVLQNEAAKMKKDVTDPSVSTKVNDLLWNMITVSDNESFNELVRLQTASGVFKDGAQAVNGFLAEQKFADTSVQHILSPSSSKDVGLGGRNTTSVKDCAELLSRIYKGECVSKEASEAMLNLLLNQQVTTKIPSGISVSVEIANKTGETDTDQHDIAIVYGEKTTYILCVMSEDCKPGDAVSHIRDISGIVYNYLNMDLDQG
;
A
#
# COMPACT_ATOMS: atom_id res chain seq x y z
N MET A 1 -63.77 -32.20 42.96
CA MET A 1 -65.05 -32.02 43.67
C MET A 1 -65.03 -30.65 44.32
N LEU A 2 -66.09 -29.87 44.06
CA LEU A 2 -66.67 -28.83 44.93
C LEU A 2 -65.80 -27.57 45.13
N ALA A 3 -66.10 -26.44 44.48
CA ALA A 3 -67.21 -25.50 44.73
C ALA A 3 -66.76 -24.30 45.59
N GLN A 4 -66.84 -23.10 45.00
CA GLN A 4 -66.97 -21.77 45.63
C GLN A 4 -68.12 -21.74 46.68
N PRO A 5 -68.25 -20.77 47.64
CA PRO A 5 -68.45 -19.31 47.38
C PRO A 5 -68.01 -18.30 48.50
N VAL A 6 -67.69 -17.04 48.14
CA VAL A 6 -68.44 -15.75 48.28
C VAL A 6 -68.70 -15.25 49.71
N PHE A 7 -68.29 -14.01 50.02
CA PHE A 7 -69.17 -12.96 50.58
C PHE A 7 -68.69 -11.55 50.20
N ALA A 8 -69.66 -10.75 49.75
CA ALA A 8 -69.56 -9.38 49.31
C ALA A 8 -70.07 -8.42 50.40
N THR A 9 -69.63 -7.17 50.35
CA THR A 9 -70.45 -6.02 50.79
C THR A 9 -70.15 -4.78 49.94
N THR A 10 -71.18 -4.39 49.20
CA THR A 10 -71.48 -3.13 48.48
C THR A 10 -71.38 -1.88 49.38
N VAL A 11 -71.17 -0.65 48.87
CA VAL A 11 -72.18 0.36 48.38
C VAL A 11 -71.46 1.38 47.45
N GLN A 12 -71.80 1.54 46.15
CA GLN A 12 -72.74 2.50 45.49
C GLN A 12 -72.47 4.00 45.77
N GLN A 13 -72.21 4.91 44.82
CA GLN A 13 -73.06 5.42 43.72
C GLN A 13 -72.23 6.36 42.79
N THR A 14 -72.17 6.13 41.46
CA THR A 14 -72.78 6.91 40.32
C THR A 14 -72.35 8.39 40.19
N ALA A 15 -71.96 8.96 39.04
CA ALA A 15 -72.47 8.78 37.67
C ALA A 15 -71.53 9.31 36.55
N GLN A 16 -71.61 8.65 35.38
CA GLN A 16 -71.65 9.14 33.96
C GLN A 16 -70.70 10.27 33.49
N GLY A 17 -70.01 10.19 32.34
CA GLY A 17 -70.04 9.24 31.24
C GLY A 17 -69.05 9.60 30.11
N SER A 18 -68.67 8.56 29.37
CA SER A 18 -68.24 8.45 27.96
C SER A 18 -67.59 9.65 27.24
N LEU A 19 -66.38 9.45 26.69
CA LEU A 19 -66.02 9.66 25.28
C LEU A 19 -64.50 9.43 25.03
N GLY A 20 -64.16 8.40 24.26
CA GLY A 20 -63.11 8.45 23.22
C GLY A 20 -61.61 8.48 23.55
N SER A 21 -60.91 7.48 22.98
CA SER A 21 -59.55 7.50 22.37
C SER A 21 -58.27 7.47 23.23
N VAL A 22 -57.59 6.33 23.11
CA VAL A 22 -56.13 6.08 22.99
C VAL A 22 -55.20 7.02 23.79
N THR A 23 -54.64 6.53 24.88
CA THR A 23 -53.40 7.06 25.46
C THR A 23 -52.27 6.09 25.15
N GLU A 24 -51.38 6.44 24.22
CA GLU A 24 -50.02 5.87 24.15
C GLU A 24 -49.33 6.25 25.47
N GLU A 25 -49.01 5.26 26.32
CA GLU A 25 -48.24 5.53 27.54
C GLU A 25 -46.82 5.95 27.13
N SER A 26 -46.44 7.19 27.44
CA SER A 26 -45.07 7.66 27.22
C SER A 26 -44.12 7.00 28.23
N GLN A 27 -43.06 6.35 27.76
CA GLN A 27 -42.04 5.72 28.62
C GLN A 27 -40.80 6.61 28.71
N ILE A 28 -40.24 6.76 29.91
CA ILE A 28 -38.97 7.47 30.15
C ILE A 28 -38.03 6.52 30.90
N LEU A 29 -36.81 6.37 30.39
CA LEU A 29 -35.76 5.55 31.01
C LEU A 29 -34.43 6.32 31.03
N PRO A 30 -33.55 6.11 32.03
CA PRO A 30 -32.20 6.67 32.02
C PRO A 30 -31.38 6.08 30.87
N ILE A 31 -30.53 6.90 30.24
CA ILE A 31 -29.56 6.42 29.25
C ILE A 31 -28.40 5.73 30.01
N PRO A 32 -28.09 4.46 29.73
CA PRO A 32 -26.99 3.75 30.40
C PRO A 32 -25.65 4.47 30.25
N GLY A 33 -24.89 4.59 31.34
CA GLY A 33 -23.56 5.23 31.34
C GLY A 33 -23.57 6.76 31.35
N GLU A 34 -24.72 7.40 31.13
CA GLU A 34 -24.85 8.84 30.95
C GLU A 34 -25.58 9.50 32.12
N SER A 35 -24.82 10.11 33.02
CA SER A 35 -25.39 10.74 34.22
C SER A 35 -26.29 11.92 33.86
N GLY A 36 -27.53 11.88 34.33
CA GLY A 36 -28.50 12.96 34.12
C GLY A 36 -29.12 13.01 32.73
N LYS A 37 -28.93 11.97 31.91
CA LYS A 37 -29.57 11.82 30.59
C LYS A 37 -30.64 10.74 30.59
N TYR A 38 -31.75 11.01 29.92
CA TYR A 38 -32.90 10.11 29.82
C TYR A 38 -33.40 10.03 28.39
N ILE A 39 -33.93 8.87 28.00
CA ILE A 39 -34.62 8.67 26.74
C ILE A 39 -36.12 8.60 26.96
N LEU A 40 -36.86 9.46 26.25
CA LEU A 40 -38.32 9.51 26.22
C LEU A 40 -38.83 8.89 24.92
N LYS A 41 -39.71 7.89 25.05
CA LYS A 41 -40.53 7.36 23.97
C LYS A 41 -41.91 8.05 23.96
N SER A 42 -42.18 8.75 22.86
CA SER A 42 -43.45 9.42 22.53
C SER A 42 -43.76 9.15 21.03
N ASN A 43 -44.08 10.19 20.25
CA ASN A 43 -44.15 10.16 18.78
C ASN A 43 -42.78 9.98 18.08
N GLY A 44 -41.75 9.65 18.85
CA GLY A 44 -40.36 9.44 18.49
C GLY A 44 -39.55 9.18 19.76
N PHE A 45 -38.22 9.17 19.63
CA PHE A 45 -37.30 9.05 20.75
C PHE A 45 -36.60 10.39 20.98
N TYR A 46 -36.53 10.82 22.23
CA TYR A 46 -35.93 12.10 22.62
C TYR A 46 -34.95 11.93 23.77
N CYS A 47 -33.80 12.57 23.69
CA CYS A 47 -32.88 12.78 24.80
C CYS A 47 -33.39 13.93 25.68
N LEU A 48 -33.46 13.68 26.99
CA LEU A 48 -33.86 14.63 28.01
C LEU A 48 -32.74 14.84 29.03
N ASN A 49 -32.69 16.06 29.56
CA ASN A 49 -31.92 16.43 30.75
C ASN A 49 -32.62 15.98 32.04
N GLU A 50 -31.90 16.03 33.16
CA GLU A 50 -32.41 15.67 34.49
C GLU A 50 -33.61 16.50 34.93
N ASP A 51 -33.75 17.74 34.44
CA ASP A 51 -34.90 18.61 34.69
C ASP A 51 -36.12 18.32 33.78
N GLY A 52 -36.02 17.33 32.91
CA GLY A 52 -37.06 16.91 31.95
C GLY A 52 -37.13 17.77 30.69
N THR A 53 -36.25 18.77 30.53
CA THR A 53 -36.12 19.51 29.26
C THR A 53 -35.44 18.65 28.20
N LYS A 54 -35.68 18.94 26.92
CA LYS A 54 -34.97 18.25 25.83
C LYS A 54 -33.51 18.69 25.80
N GLU A 55 -32.61 17.74 25.60
CA GLU A 55 -31.21 18.07 25.29
C GLU A 55 -31.16 18.81 23.95
N ASN A 56 -30.37 19.87 23.87
CA ASN A 56 -30.26 20.72 22.68
C ASN A 56 -28.84 20.79 22.10
N THR A 57 -27.90 20.10 22.72
CA THR A 57 -26.54 19.88 22.22
C THR A 57 -26.51 18.54 21.49
N PRO A 58 -26.26 18.49 20.16
CA PRO A 58 -26.16 17.23 19.44
C PRO A 58 -25.16 16.28 20.09
N ALA A 59 -25.51 15.00 20.18
CA ALA A 59 -24.65 14.00 20.78
C ALA A 59 -24.82 12.65 20.09
N VAL A 60 -23.79 11.81 20.22
CA VAL A 60 -23.80 10.40 19.83
C VAL A 60 -23.76 9.56 21.10
N TYR A 61 -24.66 8.60 21.20
CA TYR A 61 -24.74 7.66 22.32
C TYR A 61 -24.53 6.24 21.82
N TYR A 62 -23.78 5.45 22.58
CA TYR A 62 -23.71 4.00 22.37
C TYR A 62 -24.73 3.29 23.27
N PHE A 63 -25.54 2.44 22.68
CA PHE A 63 -26.49 1.57 23.39
C PHE A 63 -26.09 0.12 23.17
N ASP A 64 -26.09 -0.68 24.24
CA ASP A 64 -25.91 -2.13 24.19
C ASP A 64 -27.24 -2.80 24.58
N HIS A 65 -27.95 -3.32 23.57
CA HIS A 65 -29.23 -4.04 23.74
C HIS A 65 -30.23 -3.33 24.69
N PHE A 66 -30.34 -2.00 24.59
CA PHE A 66 -31.22 -1.20 25.43
C PHE A 66 -32.66 -1.25 24.91
N GLU A 67 -33.61 -1.72 25.72
CA GLU A 67 -35.02 -1.84 25.31
C GLU A 67 -35.90 -0.77 25.96
N ILE A 68 -36.70 -0.08 25.13
CA ILE A 68 -37.74 0.85 25.56
C ILE A 68 -38.98 0.66 24.69
N ASP A 69 -40.13 0.40 25.32
CA ASP A 69 -41.43 0.19 24.66
C ASP A 69 -41.35 -0.81 23.48
N GLY A 70 -40.65 -1.93 23.69
CA GLY A 70 -40.43 -2.97 22.68
C GLY A 70 -39.49 -2.61 21.53
N THR A 71 -38.86 -1.43 21.56
CA THR A 71 -37.81 -1.01 20.62
C THR A 71 -36.44 -1.24 21.24
N VAL A 72 -35.58 -1.95 20.50
CA VAL A 72 -34.20 -2.23 20.93
C VAL A 72 -33.23 -1.26 20.27
N PHE A 73 -32.49 -0.53 21.09
CA PHE A 73 -31.36 0.29 20.73
C PHE A 73 -30.08 -0.52 20.92
N ASP A 74 -29.37 -0.73 19.82
CA ASP A 74 -28.11 -1.45 19.79
C ASP A 74 -27.17 -0.78 18.77
N GLY A 75 -26.02 -0.28 19.22
CA GLY A 75 -25.06 0.52 18.45
C GLY A 75 -25.05 2.02 18.76
N TYR A 76 -24.49 2.82 17.85
CA TYR A 76 -24.39 4.28 17.99
C TYR A 76 -25.66 4.97 17.49
N TYR A 77 -26.12 5.99 18.21
CA TYR A 77 -27.31 6.76 17.90
C TYR A 77 -27.05 8.25 18.05
N TYR A 78 -27.44 9.00 17.03
CA TYR A 78 -27.33 10.45 16.97
C TYR A 78 -28.67 11.11 17.28
N HIS A 79 -28.62 12.22 18.00
CA HIS A 79 -29.72 13.18 18.01
C HIS A 79 -29.24 14.58 17.64
N ASP A 80 -30.14 15.36 17.07
CA ASP A 80 -29.90 16.74 16.65
C ASP A 80 -30.13 17.75 17.80
N GLU A 81 -30.06 19.05 17.47
CA GLU A 81 -30.30 20.17 18.39
C GLU A 81 -31.72 20.21 18.97
N SER A 82 -32.66 19.40 18.45
CA SER A 82 -34.01 19.25 19.01
C SER A 82 -34.10 18.17 20.09
N GLY A 83 -32.99 17.49 20.35
CA GLY A 83 -32.89 16.36 21.28
C GLY A 83 -33.52 15.09 20.72
N LYS A 84 -33.82 15.03 19.42
CA LYS A 84 -34.59 13.93 18.84
C LYS A 84 -33.67 12.91 18.16
N PHE A 85 -33.75 11.64 18.55
CA PHE A 85 -33.07 10.50 17.91
C PHE A 85 -33.82 10.07 16.64
N THR A 86 -33.94 10.95 15.66
CA THR A 86 -35.16 11.09 14.85
C THR A 86 -35.79 9.84 14.19
N ALA A 87 -37.13 9.76 14.33
CA ALA A 87 -38.06 8.75 13.82
C ALA A 87 -38.70 9.10 12.45
N GLY A 88 -37.88 9.38 11.42
CA GLY A 88 -38.32 9.84 10.09
C GLY A 88 -37.77 9.02 8.93
N ASN A 89 -37.64 9.59 7.73
CA ASN A 89 -36.89 8.95 6.65
C ASN A 89 -35.38 8.97 6.97
N SER A 90 -34.63 7.98 6.47
CA SER A 90 -33.17 8.01 6.52
C SER A 90 -32.63 9.26 5.81
N HIS A 91 -31.58 9.86 6.35
CA HIS A 91 -30.96 11.04 5.79
C HIS A 91 -29.47 11.09 6.14
N MET A 92 -28.72 11.93 5.43
CA MET A 92 -27.34 12.23 5.78
C MET A 92 -27.25 13.42 6.71
N VAL A 93 -26.30 13.37 7.64
CA VAL A 93 -25.97 14.47 8.53
C VAL A 93 -24.46 14.70 8.54
N GLN A 94 -24.04 15.96 8.56
CA GLN A 94 -22.65 16.31 8.87
C GLN A 94 -22.50 16.32 10.40
N ILE A 95 -21.60 15.48 10.90
CA ILE A 95 -21.19 15.45 12.31
C ILE A 95 -19.80 16.06 12.39
N THR A 96 -19.55 16.86 13.42
CA THR A 96 -18.26 17.52 13.64
C THR A 96 -17.88 17.36 15.10
N ASP A 97 -16.74 16.71 15.35
CA ASP A 97 -16.09 16.59 16.66
C ASP A 97 -17.03 16.08 17.78
N LEU A 98 -17.89 15.10 17.47
CA LEU A 98 -18.66 14.39 18.49
C LEU A 98 -17.93 13.13 18.93
N LYS A 99 -18.19 12.68 20.16
CA LYS A 99 -17.56 11.47 20.72
C LYS A 99 -18.57 10.60 21.43
N ALA A 100 -18.32 9.30 21.41
CA ALA A 100 -19.08 8.33 22.18
C ALA A 100 -18.15 7.20 22.68
N PRO A 101 -18.53 6.48 23.75
CA PRO A 101 -17.76 5.33 24.22
C PRO A 101 -17.55 4.25 23.14
N ALA A 102 -16.41 3.59 23.17
CA ALA A 102 -16.11 2.46 22.30
C ALA A 102 -17.02 1.25 22.60
N LYS A 103 -17.41 0.53 21.53
CA LYS A 103 -18.29 -0.65 21.61
C LYS A 103 -17.75 -1.79 22.46
N ASP A 104 -16.44 -1.84 22.68
CA ASP A 104 -15.73 -2.90 23.40
C ASP A 104 -15.71 -2.72 24.93
N GLY A 105 -16.25 -1.60 25.44
CA GLY A 105 -16.29 -1.29 26.87
C GLY A 105 -14.93 -0.96 27.48
N SER A 106 -13.91 -0.69 26.66
CA SER A 106 -12.55 -0.31 27.09
C SER A 106 -12.50 1.03 27.86
N GLY A 107 -13.51 1.87 27.67
CA GLY A 107 -13.55 3.25 28.17
C GLY A 107 -12.86 4.26 27.25
N GLU A 108 -12.36 3.82 26.08
CA GLU A 108 -11.88 4.71 25.02
C GLU A 108 -13.07 5.41 24.33
N GLU A 109 -12.80 6.57 23.74
CA GLU A 109 -13.79 7.35 22.97
C GLU A 109 -13.57 7.15 21.46
N VAL A 110 -14.66 6.93 20.73
CA VAL A 110 -14.69 6.96 19.25
C VAL A 110 -15.06 8.37 18.82
N SER A 111 -14.27 8.94 17.90
CA SER A 111 -14.54 10.25 17.31
C SER A 111 -15.45 10.13 16.08
N PHE A 112 -16.46 10.98 16.02
CA PHE A 112 -17.40 11.09 14.92
C PHE A 112 -17.22 12.45 14.26
N ASP A 113 -16.52 12.45 13.12
CA ASP A 113 -16.33 13.60 12.25
C ASP A 113 -16.47 13.18 10.78
N GLY A 114 -17.37 13.84 10.06
CA GLY A 114 -17.72 13.54 8.67
C GLY A 114 -19.21 13.49 8.37
N CYS A 115 -19.54 13.05 7.16
CA CYS A 115 -20.91 12.81 6.71
C CYS A 115 -21.36 11.40 7.12
N TYR A 116 -22.47 11.28 7.85
CA TYR A 116 -23.01 9.99 8.31
C TYR A 116 -24.41 9.75 7.77
N MET A 117 -24.71 8.48 7.47
CA MET A 117 -26.07 8.05 7.21
C MET A 117 -26.78 7.73 8.53
N VAL A 118 -27.88 8.43 8.79
CA VAL A 118 -28.75 8.21 9.95
C VAL A 118 -29.99 7.46 9.48
N ASN A 119 -30.29 6.31 10.09
CA ASN A 119 -31.52 5.59 9.76
C ASN A 119 -32.76 6.25 10.39
N ASN A 120 -33.92 5.62 10.16
CA ASN A 120 -35.22 6.07 10.67
C ASN A 120 -35.39 5.99 12.20
N LEU A 121 -34.36 5.60 12.98
CA LEU A 121 -34.38 5.54 14.44
C LEU A 121 -33.25 6.38 15.07
N GLY A 122 -32.53 7.17 14.25
CA GLY A 122 -31.36 7.90 14.73
C GLY A 122 -30.08 7.07 14.80
N LYS A 123 -30.10 5.79 14.40
CA LYS A 123 -28.92 4.91 14.48
C LYS A 123 -27.87 5.33 13.44
N LEU A 124 -26.67 5.60 13.93
CA LEU A 124 -25.42 5.66 13.17
C LEU A 124 -24.84 4.24 13.13
N SER A 125 -25.27 3.45 12.16
CA SER A 125 -24.66 2.17 11.76
C SER A 125 -25.71 1.31 11.08
N ALA A 126 -25.31 0.74 9.96
CA ALA A 126 -25.97 -0.42 9.38
C ALA A 126 -25.02 -1.13 8.41
N SER A 127 -23.88 -1.67 8.89
CA SER A 127 -22.87 -2.38 8.06
C SER A 127 -22.29 -1.53 6.89
N PRO A 128 -21.23 -1.98 6.21
CA PRO A 128 -20.80 -1.32 4.97
C PRO A 128 -21.95 -1.21 3.97
N GLN A 129 -22.12 -0.04 3.36
CA GLN A 129 -23.24 0.23 2.45
C GLN A 129 -22.81 1.04 1.23
N VAL A 130 -23.54 0.86 0.14
CA VAL A 130 -23.54 1.79 -0.98
C VAL A 130 -24.89 2.49 -1.07
N ARG A 131 -24.86 3.80 -1.34
CA ARG A 131 -26.05 4.64 -1.48
C ARG A 131 -25.90 5.55 -2.69
N TYR A 132 -26.97 5.60 -3.50
CA TYR A 132 -27.08 6.57 -4.58
C TYR A 132 -27.62 7.89 -4.04
N MET A 133 -26.97 8.98 -4.40
CA MET A 133 -27.37 10.36 -4.10
C MET A 133 -27.74 11.06 -5.40
N ASP A 134 -28.85 11.79 -5.39
CA ASP A 134 -29.35 12.58 -6.52
C ASP A 134 -29.33 14.06 -6.14
N GLU A 135 -28.30 14.78 -6.58
CA GLU A 135 -28.05 16.20 -6.26
C GLU A 135 -28.25 16.54 -4.75
N LEU A 136 -27.85 15.64 -3.86
CA LEU A 136 -28.05 15.79 -2.41
C LEU A 136 -27.08 16.82 -1.85
N VAL A 137 -27.59 17.86 -1.19
CA VAL A 137 -26.76 18.89 -0.56
C VAL A 137 -26.61 18.62 0.94
N VAL A 138 -25.37 18.40 1.40
CA VAL A 138 -25.01 18.30 2.83
C VAL A 138 -23.84 19.23 3.08
N ASP A 139 -23.96 20.11 4.09
CA ASP A 139 -22.98 21.15 4.43
C ASP A 139 -22.39 21.88 3.20
N LYS A 140 -23.27 22.36 2.31
CA LYS A 140 -22.93 23.11 1.07
C LYS A 140 -22.17 22.28 0.01
N THR A 141 -21.92 21.00 0.24
CA THR A 141 -21.37 20.08 -0.75
C THR A 141 -22.51 19.34 -1.43
N THR A 142 -22.44 19.20 -2.76
CA THR A 142 -23.45 18.45 -3.54
C THR A 142 -22.89 17.08 -3.87
N TYR A 143 -23.63 16.03 -3.53
CA TYR A 143 -23.30 14.64 -3.78
C TYR A 143 -24.22 14.07 -4.85
N ASN A 144 -23.64 13.49 -5.89
CA ASN A 144 -24.35 12.97 -7.04
C ASN A 144 -23.68 11.69 -7.57
N GLY A 145 -24.32 10.55 -7.37
CA GLY A 145 -23.77 9.24 -7.70
C GLY A 145 -23.77 8.26 -6.54
N LEU A 146 -22.99 7.19 -6.65
CA LEU A 146 -22.91 6.12 -5.66
C LEU A 146 -21.74 6.38 -4.69
N TYR A 147 -22.00 6.34 -3.39
CA TYR A 147 -21.00 6.56 -2.34
C TYR A 147 -20.93 5.38 -1.40
N TYR A 148 -19.72 5.07 -0.94
CA TYR A 148 -19.43 4.04 0.03
C TYR A 148 -19.53 4.60 1.46
N PHE A 149 -20.13 3.81 2.35
CA PHE A 149 -20.23 4.07 3.77
C PHE A 149 -19.58 2.92 4.52
N ASP A 150 -18.71 3.24 5.49
CA ASP A 150 -17.97 2.28 6.29
C ASP A 150 -18.84 1.56 7.34
N GLU A 151 -18.22 0.72 8.18
CA GLU A 151 -18.94 -0.03 9.22
C GLU A 151 -19.61 0.86 10.29
N TYR A 152 -19.16 2.10 10.46
CA TYR A 152 -19.71 3.11 11.36
C TYR A 152 -20.82 3.95 10.70
N GLY A 153 -21.08 3.74 9.41
CA GLY A 153 -22.04 4.51 8.62
C GLY A 153 -21.52 5.90 8.26
N LYS A 154 -20.19 6.11 8.32
CA LYS A 154 -19.52 7.30 7.80
C LYS A 154 -19.31 7.12 6.31
N MET A 155 -19.65 8.14 5.53
CA MET A 155 -19.31 8.19 4.11
C MET A 155 -17.79 8.35 3.96
N VAL A 156 -17.18 7.45 3.19
CA VAL A 156 -15.76 7.53 2.86
C VAL A 156 -15.61 8.47 1.67
N THR A 157 -14.85 9.54 1.86
CA THR A 157 -14.61 10.57 0.84
C THR A 157 -13.20 10.51 0.25
N ASP A 158 -12.31 9.76 0.89
CA ASP A 158 -10.96 9.51 0.39
C ASP A 158 -11.04 8.46 -0.73
N PRO A 159 -10.30 8.63 -1.85
CA PRO A 159 -10.25 7.64 -2.92
C PRO A 159 -9.79 6.28 -2.41
N GLY A 160 -10.52 5.22 -2.77
CA GLY A 160 -10.20 3.88 -2.31
C GLY A 160 -10.85 2.78 -3.14
N ILE A 161 -10.35 1.56 -2.96
CA ILE A 161 -10.95 0.33 -3.48
C ILE A 161 -11.62 -0.37 -2.31
N HIS A 162 -12.87 -0.81 -2.48
CA HIS A 162 -13.61 -1.50 -1.42
C HIS A 162 -14.27 -2.77 -1.94
N TYR A 163 -14.22 -3.85 -1.16
CA TYR A 163 -14.97 -5.06 -1.42
C TYR A 163 -16.45 -4.86 -1.08
N LEU A 164 -17.33 -5.24 -2.01
CA LEU A 164 -18.76 -5.13 -1.87
C LEU A 164 -19.45 -6.43 -2.29
N GLU A 165 -20.34 -6.92 -1.44
CA GLU A 165 -21.24 -8.03 -1.75
C GLU A 165 -22.66 -7.64 -1.33
N MET A 166 -23.35 -6.88 -2.18
CA MET A 166 -24.65 -6.30 -1.84
C MET A 166 -25.47 -5.88 -3.07
N ASN A 167 -26.77 -5.70 -2.88
CA ASN A 167 -27.62 -5.02 -3.86
C ASN A 167 -27.85 -3.57 -3.41
N ALA A 168 -27.49 -2.60 -4.25
CA ALA A 168 -27.71 -1.18 -3.99
C ALA A 168 -28.10 -0.44 -5.28
N ALA A 169 -29.08 0.45 -5.19
CA ALA A 169 -29.53 1.29 -6.31
C ALA A 169 -29.87 0.53 -7.62
N GLY A 170 -30.33 -0.73 -7.51
CA GLY A 170 -30.63 -1.56 -8.68
C GLY A 170 -29.41 -2.24 -9.33
N GLN A 171 -28.22 -2.09 -8.76
CA GLN A 171 -26.98 -2.76 -9.14
C GLN A 171 -26.63 -3.83 -8.10
N MET A 172 -26.22 -5.01 -8.58
CA MET A 172 -25.59 -6.03 -7.76
C MET A 172 -24.08 -5.74 -7.74
N PHE A 173 -23.53 -5.54 -6.55
CA PHE A 173 -22.11 -5.43 -6.29
C PHE A 173 -21.61 -6.79 -5.78
N ASP A 174 -20.57 -7.30 -6.43
CA ASP A 174 -19.92 -8.57 -6.09
C ASP A 174 -18.44 -8.49 -6.47
N GLY A 175 -17.59 -8.10 -5.52
CA GLY A 175 -16.15 -7.91 -5.70
C GLY A 175 -15.68 -6.50 -5.33
N TYR A 176 -14.54 -6.11 -5.88
CA TYR A 176 -13.89 -4.83 -5.58
C TYR A 176 -14.36 -3.71 -6.51
N TYR A 177 -14.57 -2.51 -5.94
CA TYR A 177 -15.03 -1.33 -6.68
C TYR A 177 -14.23 -0.08 -6.29
N TYR A 178 -13.95 0.78 -7.26
CA TYR A 178 -13.12 1.96 -7.08
C TYR A 178 -13.94 3.24 -6.86
N PHE A 179 -13.87 3.78 -5.65
CA PHE A 179 -14.53 5.01 -5.20
C PHE A 179 -13.57 6.21 -5.24
N GLY A 180 -12.93 6.45 -6.38
CA GLY A 180 -11.95 7.54 -6.54
C GLY A 180 -12.41 8.74 -7.33
N GLY A 181 -13.72 8.87 -7.60
CA GLY A 181 -14.26 10.11 -8.14
C GLY A 181 -14.26 11.24 -7.12
N GLU A 182 -14.65 12.44 -7.54
CA GLU A 182 -14.71 13.63 -6.68
C GLU A 182 -15.51 13.36 -5.40
N ASN A 183 -14.91 13.64 -4.24
CA ASN A 183 -15.46 13.38 -2.90
C ASN A 183 -15.82 11.90 -2.62
N GLY A 184 -15.12 10.94 -3.25
CA GLY A 184 -15.30 9.50 -2.99
C GLY A 184 -16.48 8.88 -3.73
N VAL A 185 -16.94 9.49 -4.83
CA VAL A 185 -17.99 8.88 -5.66
C VAL A 185 -17.42 7.69 -6.44
N LEU A 186 -18.22 6.64 -6.61
CA LEU A 186 -17.91 5.50 -7.47
C LEU A 186 -17.63 5.99 -8.90
N LEU A 187 -16.44 5.68 -9.41
CA LEU A 187 -16.05 6.06 -10.76
C LEU A 187 -16.60 5.03 -11.77
N GLN A 188 -17.66 5.37 -12.50
CA GLN A 188 -18.35 4.47 -13.43
C GLN A 188 -17.91 4.70 -14.89
N GLU A 189 -16.61 4.55 -15.15
CA GLU A 189 -16.02 4.64 -16.48
C GLU A 189 -14.88 3.63 -16.64
N GLU A 190 -14.64 3.19 -17.87
CA GLU A 190 -13.49 2.34 -18.18
C GLU A 190 -12.20 3.15 -17.96
N GLY A 191 -11.30 2.59 -17.17
CA GLY A 191 -10.08 3.29 -16.82
C GLY A 191 -9.17 2.47 -15.94
N GLU A 192 -8.38 3.17 -15.16
CA GLU A 192 -7.37 2.59 -14.29
C GLU A 192 -7.31 3.37 -12.98
N THR A 193 -7.18 2.66 -11.87
CA THR A 193 -6.96 3.29 -10.57
C THR A 193 -5.53 3.89 -10.51
N PRO A 194 -5.25 4.85 -9.63
CA PRO A 194 -3.89 5.37 -9.41
C PRO A 194 -2.87 4.27 -9.08
N GLU A 195 -3.34 3.17 -8.50
CA GLU A 195 -2.56 1.98 -8.13
C GLU A 195 -2.30 1.04 -9.31
N GLY A 196 -2.87 1.32 -10.48
CA GLY A 196 -2.62 0.58 -11.72
C GLY A 196 -3.58 -0.59 -11.96
N PHE A 197 -4.72 -0.65 -11.27
CA PHE A 197 -5.72 -1.68 -11.49
C PHE A 197 -6.74 -1.25 -12.53
N SER A 198 -7.06 -2.15 -13.46
CA SER A 198 -8.07 -1.89 -14.48
C SER A 198 -9.47 -1.86 -13.87
N VAL A 199 -10.26 -0.88 -14.30
CA VAL A 199 -11.63 -0.65 -13.84
C VAL A 199 -12.57 -0.72 -15.04
N ASP A 200 -13.67 -1.46 -14.91
CA ASP A 200 -14.70 -1.53 -15.95
C ASP A 200 -15.70 -0.36 -15.86
N LYS A 201 -16.61 -0.24 -16.84
CA LYS A 201 -17.62 0.85 -16.89
C LYS A 201 -18.55 0.90 -15.68
N SER A 202 -18.61 -0.13 -14.85
CA SER A 202 -19.42 -0.15 -13.63
C SER A 202 -18.66 0.35 -12.40
N GLY A 203 -17.36 0.62 -12.55
CA GLY A 203 -16.45 0.94 -11.44
C GLY A 203 -15.85 -0.31 -10.78
N LYS A 204 -16.08 -1.51 -11.33
CA LYS A 204 -15.56 -2.75 -10.78
C LYS A 204 -14.09 -2.90 -11.13
N VAL A 205 -13.28 -3.17 -10.12
CA VAL A 205 -11.85 -3.47 -10.27
C VAL A 205 -11.70 -4.91 -10.72
N GLU A 206 -10.94 -5.13 -11.79
CA GLU A 206 -10.61 -6.48 -12.26
C GLU A 206 -9.59 -7.12 -11.33
N THR A 207 -10.02 -8.12 -10.58
CA THR A 207 -9.18 -8.81 -9.59
C THR A 207 -8.90 -10.27 -9.91
N LYS A 208 -9.51 -10.81 -10.98
CA LYS A 208 -9.41 -12.24 -11.32
C LYS A 208 -7.98 -12.68 -11.66
N ASP A 209 -7.19 -11.76 -12.19
CA ASP A 209 -5.81 -11.99 -12.62
C ASP A 209 -4.80 -11.36 -11.62
N LEU A 210 -5.17 -11.05 -10.38
CA LEU A 210 -4.18 -10.64 -9.37
C LEU A 210 -3.20 -11.78 -9.07
N GLY A 211 -1.92 -11.44 -8.94
CA GLY A 211 -0.80 -12.39 -8.85
C GLY A 211 0.11 -12.35 -10.09
N MET A 212 1.11 -13.25 -10.12
CA MET A 212 2.18 -13.22 -11.11
C MET A 212 1.69 -13.32 -12.57
N ASP A 213 0.70 -14.16 -12.86
CA ASP A 213 0.21 -14.36 -14.23
C ASP A 213 -0.48 -13.12 -14.82
N GLY A 214 -1.27 -12.38 -14.03
CA GLY A 214 -1.87 -11.13 -14.52
C GLY A 214 -0.91 -9.97 -14.47
N LEU A 215 0.00 -9.93 -13.49
CA LEU A 215 1.10 -8.97 -13.49
C LEU A 215 1.95 -9.10 -14.76
N GLU A 216 2.25 -10.32 -15.20
CA GLU A 216 2.98 -10.59 -16.43
C GLU A 216 2.26 -9.98 -17.65
N LYS A 217 0.97 -10.30 -17.84
CA LYS A 217 0.16 -9.73 -18.94
C LYS A 217 0.10 -8.22 -18.88
N ARG A 218 -0.14 -7.68 -17.69
CA ARG A 218 -0.25 -6.26 -17.43
C ARG A 218 1.03 -5.50 -17.80
N LEU A 219 2.19 -6.03 -17.41
CA LEU A 219 3.46 -5.44 -17.80
C LEU A 219 3.71 -5.60 -19.30
N ALA A 220 3.34 -6.72 -19.93
CA ALA A 220 3.46 -6.87 -21.38
C ALA A 220 2.67 -5.79 -22.14
N ASP A 221 1.41 -5.54 -21.75
CA ASP A 221 0.57 -4.51 -22.35
C ASP A 221 1.14 -3.11 -22.13
N LEU A 222 1.56 -2.80 -20.90
CA LEU A 222 2.14 -1.51 -20.53
C LEU A 222 3.42 -1.21 -21.32
N LEU A 223 4.35 -2.17 -21.36
CA LEU A 223 5.62 -2.02 -22.08
C LEU A 223 5.39 -1.84 -23.59
N GLY A 224 4.31 -2.39 -24.15
CA GLY A 224 3.91 -2.15 -25.54
C GLY A 224 3.51 -0.70 -25.84
N THR A 225 3.23 0.11 -24.81
CA THR A 225 2.89 1.54 -24.95
C THR A 225 4.09 2.47 -24.80
N TYR A 226 5.22 1.97 -24.28
CA TYR A 226 6.41 2.77 -24.03
C TYR A 226 7.31 2.82 -25.26
N GLU A 227 7.85 4.00 -25.57
CA GLU A 227 8.92 4.14 -26.56
C GLU A 227 10.24 3.58 -26.01
N GLY A 228 11.07 3.05 -26.91
CA GLY A 228 12.37 2.45 -26.58
C GLY A 228 12.31 0.93 -26.40
N THR A 229 13.44 0.36 -26.00
CA THR A 229 13.56 -1.07 -25.70
C THR A 229 13.48 -1.25 -24.20
N TRP A 230 12.59 -2.13 -23.73
CA TRP A 230 12.37 -2.40 -22.31
C TRP A 230 12.51 -3.88 -22.01
N SER A 231 13.28 -4.22 -20.98
CA SER A 231 13.35 -5.56 -20.40
C SER A 231 12.97 -5.48 -18.93
N VAL A 232 12.11 -6.41 -18.48
CA VAL A 232 11.66 -6.49 -17.08
C VAL A 232 11.77 -7.92 -16.59
N TYR A 233 12.17 -8.09 -15.34
CA TYR A 233 12.12 -9.37 -14.64
C TYR A 233 11.50 -9.17 -13.26
N VAL A 234 10.58 -10.06 -12.89
CA VAL A 234 9.95 -10.07 -11.56
C VAL A 234 10.05 -11.47 -10.98
N LYS A 235 10.42 -11.56 -9.71
CA LYS A 235 10.45 -12.82 -8.97
C LYS A 235 9.97 -12.66 -7.55
N ASP A 236 8.96 -13.43 -7.17
CA ASP A 236 8.56 -13.61 -5.78
C ASP A 236 9.58 -14.52 -5.08
N LEU A 237 10.25 -14.01 -4.06
CA LEU A 237 11.27 -14.76 -3.31
C LEU A 237 10.68 -15.74 -2.29
N THR A 238 9.37 -15.68 -2.03
CA THR A 238 8.63 -16.56 -1.14
C THR A 238 8.13 -17.80 -1.88
N SER A 239 7.46 -17.61 -3.03
CA SER A 239 6.91 -18.70 -3.83
C SER A 239 7.88 -19.24 -4.90
N ASP A 240 8.96 -18.51 -5.18
CA ASP A 240 9.91 -18.76 -6.28
C ASP A 240 9.27 -18.65 -7.67
N GLN A 241 8.05 -18.09 -7.78
CA GLN A 241 7.43 -17.74 -9.05
C GLN A 241 8.16 -16.54 -9.68
N GLU A 242 8.35 -16.59 -11.00
CA GLU A 242 9.07 -15.57 -11.75
C GLU A 242 8.55 -15.47 -13.19
N PHE A 243 8.72 -14.30 -13.79
CA PHE A 243 8.54 -14.11 -15.23
C PHE A 243 9.51 -13.05 -15.76
N GLU A 244 9.71 -13.06 -17.08
CA GLU A 244 10.55 -12.10 -17.78
C GLU A 244 9.81 -11.53 -19.00
N GLN A 245 9.93 -10.23 -19.20
CA GLN A 245 9.42 -9.52 -20.38
C GLN A 245 10.58 -9.02 -21.21
N ASN A 246 10.61 -9.40 -22.50
CA ASN A 246 11.61 -8.94 -23.48
C ASN A 246 13.07 -9.06 -22.98
N SER A 247 13.39 -10.13 -22.25
CA SER A 247 14.70 -10.36 -21.65
C SER A 247 15.78 -10.49 -22.74
N GLN A 248 16.75 -9.58 -22.73
CA GLN A 248 17.87 -9.57 -23.67
C GLN A 248 19.10 -8.87 -23.08
N SER A 249 20.25 -9.07 -23.72
CA SER A 249 21.48 -8.35 -23.36
C SER A 249 21.38 -6.89 -23.82
N LEU A 250 21.51 -5.96 -22.87
CA LEU A 250 21.49 -4.51 -23.08
C LEU A 250 22.78 -3.90 -22.50
N TYR A 251 23.00 -2.60 -22.72
CA TYR A 251 24.01 -1.86 -21.97
C TYR A 251 23.79 -2.06 -20.48
N SER A 252 24.87 -2.27 -19.75
CA SER A 252 24.74 -2.36 -18.31
C SER A 252 24.60 -1.00 -17.64
N ALA A 253 25.10 0.06 -18.27
CA ALA A 253 25.49 1.29 -17.58
C ALA A 253 26.20 0.95 -16.24
N SER A 254 25.73 1.51 -15.12
CA SER A 254 26.28 1.23 -13.79
C SER A 254 25.79 -0.06 -13.12
N LEU A 255 24.89 -0.84 -13.72
CA LEU A 255 24.50 -2.15 -13.18
C LEU A 255 25.68 -3.13 -13.19
N ILE A 256 26.65 -2.96 -14.10
CA ILE A 256 27.86 -3.81 -14.13
C ILE A 256 28.63 -3.82 -12.80
N LYS A 257 28.46 -2.78 -11.98
CA LYS A 257 29.10 -2.64 -10.68
C LYS A 257 28.70 -3.73 -9.68
N VAL A 258 27.47 -4.26 -9.75
CA VAL A 258 27.06 -5.34 -8.82
C VAL A 258 27.81 -6.64 -9.12
N PHE A 259 28.15 -6.88 -10.38
CA PHE A 259 28.95 -8.05 -10.77
C PHE A 259 30.42 -7.89 -10.39
N VAL A 260 30.99 -6.69 -10.53
CA VAL A 260 32.36 -6.41 -10.04
C VAL A 260 32.42 -6.47 -8.52
N MET A 261 31.37 -6.06 -7.81
CA MET A 261 31.23 -6.29 -6.37
C MET A 261 31.27 -7.78 -6.03
N ALA A 262 30.45 -8.60 -6.69
CA ALA A 262 30.42 -10.04 -6.46
C ALA A 262 31.79 -10.70 -6.70
N GLN A 263 32.45 -10.35 -7.82
CA GLN A 263 33.80 -10.83 -8.12
C GLN A 263 34.84 -10.32 -7.09
N THR A 264 34.71 -9.09 -6.61
CA THR A 264 35.61 -8.55 -5.58
C THR A 264 35.51 -9.34 -4.29
N TYR A 265 34.30 -9.70 -3.85
CA TYR A 265 34.12 -10.58 -2.70
C TYR A 265 34.65 -12.00 -2.96
N ALA A 266 34.41 -12.55 -4.15
CA ALA A 266 34.91 -13.87 -4.54
C ALA A 266 36.45 -13.94 -4.58
N ASN A 267 37.11 -12.82 -4.87
CA ASN A 267 38.55 -12.70 -5.03
C ASN A 267 39.21 -11.76 -3.99
N MET A 268 38.59 -11.62 -2.81
CA MET A 268 38.94 -10.59 -1.82
C MET A 268 40.40 -10.67 -1.37
N ASP A 269 40.93 -11.87 -1.15
CA ASP A 269 42.33 -12.06 -0.72
C ASP A 269 43.31 -11.47 -1.75
N ALA A 270 43.10 -11.74 -3.04
CA ALA A 270 43.97 -11.20 -4.09
C ALA A 270 43.81 -9.68 -4.24
N VAL A 271 42.58 -9.17 -4.14
CA VAL A 271 42.29 -7.72 -4.19
C VAL A 271 43.02 -6.99 -3.06
N LEU A 272 42.96 -7.52 -1.83
CA LEU A 272 43.67 -6.96 -0.67
C LEU A 272 45.19 -7.00 -0.86
N GLN A 273 45.74 -8.09 -1.38
CA GLN A 273 47.18 -8.20 -1.68
C GLN A 273 47.62 -7.18 -2.74
N ASN A 274 46.82 -7.01 -3.80
CA ASN A 274 47.12 -6.07 -4.88
C ASN A 274 47.03 -4.61 -4.39
N GLU A 275 46.05 -4.28 -3.54
CA GLU A 275 45.94 -2.95 -2.94
C GLU A 275 47.08 -2.68 -1.96
N ALA A 276 47.44 -3.65 -1.11
CA ALA A 276 48.59 -3.55 -0.22
C ALA A 276 49.90 -3.27 -0.97
N ALA A 277 50.13 -4.00 -2.08
CA ALA A 277 51.29 -3.80 -2.94
C ALA A 277 51.31 -2.40 -3.56
N LYS A 278 50.16 -1.90 -4.03
CA LYS A 278 50.00 -0.55 -4.58
C LYS A 278 50.28 0.53 -3.53
N MET A 279 49.78 0.35 -2.31
CA MET A 279 50.00 1.25 -1.17
C MET A 279 51.41 1.12 -0.57
N LYS A 280 52.19 0.09 -0.98
CA LYS A 280 53.49 -0.29 -0.40
C LYS A 280 53.39 -0.57 1.11
N LYS A 281 52.36 -1.31 1.49
CA LYS A 281 52.03 -1.68 2.86
C LYS A 281 51.92 -3.20 3.01
N ASP A 282 51.92 -3.66 4.26
CA ASP A 282 51.55 -5.03 4.58
C ASP A 282 50.02 -5.21 4.40
N VAL A 283 49.58 -6.37 3.92
CA VAL A 283 48.16 -6.67 3.71
C VAL A 283 47.33 -6.62 5.01
N THR A 284 47.98 -6.82 6.16
CA THR A 284 47.34 -6.74 7.49
C THR A 284 47.22 -5.31 8.02
N ASP A 285 47.79 -4.30 7.34
CA ASP A 285 47.57 -2.89 7.69
C ASP A 285 46.08 -2.55 7.48
N PRO A 286 45.35 -2.13 8.53
CA PRO A 286 43.90 -1.88 8.43
C PRO A 286 43.52 -0.91 7.30
N SER A 287 44.39 0.03 6.96
CA SER A 287 44.12 1.00 5.88
C SER A 287 43.96 0.36 4.50
N VAL A 288 44.53 -0.83 4.26
CA VAL A 288 44.32 -1.60 3.02
C VAL A 288 42.86 -2.05 2.94
N SER A 289 42.38 -2.73 3.99
CA SER A 289 40.98 -3.17 4.06
C SER A 289 40.00 -2.00 4.05
N THR A 290 40.31 -0.89 4.74
CA THR A 290 39.50 0.33 4.70
C THR A 290 39.40 0.85 3.27
N LYS A 291 40.51 0.95 2.54
CA LYS A 291 40.49 1.45 1.16
C LYS A 291 39.66 0.56 0.23
N VAL A 292 39.77 -0.77 0.32
CA VAL A 292 38.93 -1.68 -0.50
C VAL A 292 37.45 -1.56 -0.14
N ASN A 293 37.12 -1.47 1.16
CA ASN A 293 35.75 -1.27 1.61
C ASN A 293 35.18 0.09 1.17
N ASP A 294 35.98 1.16 1.19
CA ASP A 294 35.58 2.48 0.70
C ASP A 294 35.30 2.43 -0.81
N LEU A 295 36.09 1.68 -1.59
CA LEU A 295 35.85 1.48 -3.01
C LEU A 295 34.53 0.74 -3.27
N LEU A 296 34.26 -0.34 -2.54
CA LEU A 296 32.99 -1.07 -2.62
C LEU A 296 31.81 -0.18 -2.22
N TRP A 297 31.95 0.55 -1.11
CA TRP A 297 30.95 1.49 -0.62
C TRP A 297 30.63 2.55 -1.67
N ASN A 298 31.64 3.26 -2.18
CA ASN A 298 31.45 4.34 -3.14
C ASN A 298 30.91 3.81 -4.48
N MET A 299 31.42 2.67 -4.96
CA MET A 299 30.96 2.05 -6.20
C MET A 299 29.48 1.69 -6.13
N ILE A 300 29.01 1.14 -5.01
CA ILE A 300 27.62 0.72 -4.88
C ILE A 300 26.74 1.90 -4.47
N THR A 301 26.99 2.53 -3.32
CA THR A 301 26.04 3.46 -2.68
C THR A 301 25.84 4.81 -3.40
N VAL A 302 26.86 5.29 -4.12
CA VAL A 302 26.81 6.55 -4.88
C VAL A 302 27.24 6.37 -6.33
N SER A 303 27.36 5.11 -6.78
CA SER A 303 27.68 4.77 -8.16
C SER A 303 29.01 5.35 -8.67
N ASP A 304 30.06 5.40 -7.84
CA ASP A 304 31.34 5.99 -8.25
C ASP A 304 32.04 5.17 -9.36
N ASN A 305 32.40 5.84 -10.44
CA ASN A 305 33.02 5.22 -11.62
C ASN A 305 34.50 4.92 -11.42
N GLU A 306 35.22 5.77 -10.67
CA GLU A 306 36.64 5.53 -10.43
C GLU A 306 36.85 4.33 -9.50
N SER A 307 35.96 4.14 -8.52
CA SER A 307 35.96 2.97 -7.64
C SER A 307 35.73 1.68 -8.40
N PHE A 308 34.80 1.68 -9.37
CA PHE A 308 34.65 0.56 -10.31
C PHE A 308 35.94 0.29 -11.09
N ASN A 309 36.52 1.32 -11.70
CA ASN A 309 37.73 1.19 -12.51
C ASN A 309 38.93 0.68 -11.68
N GLU A 310 39.05 1.12 -10.43
CA GLU A 310 40.07 0.69 -9.49
C GLU A 310 39.86 -0.76 -9.05
N LEU A 311 38.64 -1.15 -8.66
CA LEU A 311 38.32 -2.53 -8.28
C LEU A 311 38.52 -3.53 -9.42
N VAL A 312 38.25 -3.14 -10.67
CA VAL A 312 38.58 -3.98 -11.83
C VAL A 312 40.09 -4.16 -11.97
N ARG A 313 40.90 -3.08 -11.83
CA ARG A 313 42.38 -3.19 -11.90
C ARG A 313 42.94 -4.10 -10.80
N LEU A 314 42.36 -4.02 -9.61
CA LEU A 314 42.78 -4.81 -8.44
C LEU A 314 42.48 -6.30 -8.57
N GLN A 315 41.74 -6.74 -9.59
CA GLN A 315 41.53 -8.17 -9.84
C GLN A 315 42.80 -8.91 -10.22
N THR A 316 43.85 -8.20 -10.66
CA THR A 316 45.13 -8.81 -11.04
C THR A 316 46.31 -7.98 -10.54
N ALA A 317 47.45 -8.64 -10.32
CA ALA A 317 48.68 -7.99 -9.87
C ALA A 317 49.27 -7.00 -10.89
N SER A 318 48.84 -7.03 -12.17
CA SER A 318 49.33 -6.08 -13.17
C SER A 318 48.78 -4.67 -12.94
N GLY A 319 47.63 -4.54 -12.27
CA GLY A 319 46.93 -3.26 -12.09
C GLY A 319 46.41 -2.66 -13.40
N VAL A 320 46.37 -3.44 -14.49
CA VAL A 320 45.88 -3.02 -15.81
C VAL A 320 44.41 -3.38 -15.94
N PHE A 321 43.57 -2.42 -16.37
CA PHE A 321 42.12 -2.65 -16.48
C PHE A 321 41.77 -3.82 -17.38
N LYS A 322 42.45 -3.96 -18.52
CA LYS A 322 42.19 -5.03 -19.50
C LYS A 322 42.35 -6.42 -18.90
N ASP A 323 43.42 -6.63 -18.13
CA ASP A 323 43.69 -7.92 -17.48
C ASP A 323 42.66 -8.16 -16.36
N GLY A 324 42.31 -7.10 -15.63
CA GLY A 324 41.24 -7.13 -14.64
C GLY A 324 39.87 -7.50 -15.24
N ALA A 325 39.50 -6.88 -16.35
CA ALA A 325 38.25 -7.15 -17.07
C ALA A 325 38.21 -8.61 -17.58
N GLN A 326 39.34 -9.16 -18.02
CA GLN A 326 39.43 -10.59 -18.37
C GLN A 326 39.18 -11.49 -17.16
N ALA A 327 39.74 -11.16 -16.00
CA ALA A 327 39.49 -11.90 -14.77
C ALA A 327 38.00 -11.82 -14.35
N VAL A 328 37.38 -10.64 -14.41
CA VAL A 328 35.94 -10.48 -14.14
C VAL A 328 35.10 -11.31 -15.12
N ASN A 329 35.39 -11.25 -16.43
CA ASN A 329 34.65 -12.04 -17.43
C ASN A 329 34.84 -13.55 -17.25
N GLY A 330 36.01 -14.00 -16.77
CA GLY A 330 36.23 -15.39 -16.38
C GLY A 330 35.27 -15.83 -15.27
N PHE A 331 35.18 -15.03 -14.20
CA PHE A 331 34.20 -15.26 -13.13
C PHE A 331 32.76 -15.25 -13.64
N LEU A 332 32.38 -14.28 -14.46
CA LEU A 332 31.03 -14.20 -15.02
C LEU A 332 30.66 -15.48 -15.79
N ALA A 333 31.58 -15.98 -16.62
CA ALA A 333 31.40 -17.23 -17.35
C ALA A 333 31.30 -18.45 -16.42
N GLU A 334 32.15 -18.54 -15.39
CA GLU A 334 32.11 -19.61 -14.37
C GLU A 334 30.80 -19.62 -13.59
N GLN A 335 30.28 -18.43 -13.26
CA GLN A 335 29.02 -18.23 -12.54
C GLN A 335 27.77 -18.30 -13.43
N LYS A 336 27.96 -18.48 -14.75
CA LYS A 336 26.92 -18.59 -15.78
C LYS A 336 26.08 -17.33 -15.99
N PHE A 337 26.66 -16.15 -15.77
CA PHE A 337 26.06 -14.87 -16.18
C PHE A 337 26.33 -14.66 -17.67
N ALA A 338 25.44 -15.18 -18.51
CA ALA A 338 25.70 -15.40 -19.93
C ALA A 338 25.61 -14.11 -20.78
N ASP A 339 24.85 -13.12 -20.32
CA ASP A 339 24.60 -11.86 -21.03
C ASP A 339 25.45 -10.69 -20.48
N THR A 340 26.22 -10.96 -19.43
CA THR A 340 27.00 -9.96 -18.71
C THR A 340 28.45 -9.93 -19.15
N SER A 341 28.97 -8.73 -19.42
CA SER A 341 30.37 -8.57 -19.80
C SER A 341 30.98 -7.22 -19.42
N VAL A 342 32.17 -7.25 -18.83
CA VAL A 342 33.02 -6.07 -18.59
C VAL A 342 33.98 -5.91 -19.76
N GLN A 343 33.86 -4.82 -20.51
CA GLN A 343 34.62 -4.57 -21.73
C GLN A 343 35.43 -3.27 -21.68
N HIS A 344 34.93 -2.22 -21.04
CA HIS A 344 35.61 -0.91 -20.97
C HIS A 344 35.46 -0.26 -19.59
N ILE A 345 36.31 0.73 -19.32
CA ILE A 345 36.19 1.56 -18.13
C ILE A 345 34.85 2.32 -18.11
N LEU A 346 34.46 2.84 -16.95
CA LEU A 346 33.34 3.79 -16.85
C LEU A 346 33.87 5.22 -16.79
N SER A 347 33.16 6.14 -17.45
CA SER A 347 33.48 7.57 -17.49
C SER A 347 32.47 8.39 -16.68
N PRO A 348 32.86 9.51 -16.05
CA PRO A 348 34.21 10.10 -16.07
C PRO A 348 35.24 9.26 -15.29
N SER A 349 36.49 9.27 -15.76
CA SER A 349 37.62 8.60 -15.10
C SER A 349 38.89 9.44 -15.20
N SER A 350 39.77 9.28 -14.22
CA SER A 350 41.12 9.87 -14.23
C SER A 350 42.08 9.15 -15.20
N SER A 351 41.75 7.91 -15.57
CA SER A 351 42.54 7.07 -16.45
C SER A 351 42.15 7.23 -17.92
N LYS A 352 43.09 6.95 -18.83
CA LYS A 352 42.76 6.80 -20.26
C LYS A 352 41.83 5.61 -20.46
N ASP A 353 40.98 5.72 -21.48
CA ASP A 353 40.14 4.60 -21.91
C ASP A 353 41.02 3.46 -22.43
N VAL A 354 40.98 2.35 -21.71
CA VAL A 354 41.69 1.11 -22.01
C VAL A 354 40.73 -0.03 -21.68
N GLY A 355 40.37 -0.83 -22.67
CA GLY A 355 39.43 -1.93 -22.52
C GLY A 355 39.74 -3.11 -23.44
N LEU A 356 38.82 -4.05 -23.48
CA LEU A 356 38.79 -5.19 -24.39
C LEU A 356 38.22 -4.82 -25.77
N GLY A 357 37.62 -3.63 -25.91
CA GLY A 357 37.14 -3.08 -27.18
C GLY A 357 35.66 -3.32 -27.48
N GLY A 358 34.92 -3.93 -26.56
CA GLY A 358 33.46 -4.07 -26.61
C GLY A 358 32.70 -3.07 -25.75
N ARG A 359 31.38 -3.25 -25.66
CA ARG A 359 30.44 -2.51 -24.80
C ARG A 359 30.20 -3.31 -23.50
N ASN A 360 30.09 -2.64 -22.36
CA ASN A 360 29.66 -3.31 -21.12
C ASN A 360 28.18 -3.74 -21.24
N THR A 361 27.86 -5.01 -21.00
CA THR A 361 26.49 -5.53 -21.15
C THR A 361 26.03 -6.31 -19.92
N THR A 362 24.72 -6.48 -19.78
CA THR A 362 24.04 -7.37 -18.81
C THR A 362 22.62 -7.63 -19.30
N SER A 363 21.88 -8.51 -18.63
CA SER A 363 20.43 -8.67 -18.80
C SER A 363 19.71 -8.58 -17.45
N VAL A 364 18.40 -8.34 -17.49
CA VAL A 364 17.54 -8.38 -16.29
C VAL A 364 17.59 -9.75 -15.62
N LYS A 365 17.78 -10.82 -16.40
CA LYS A 365 17.92 -12.20 -15.91
C LYS A 365 19.21 -12.40 -15.11
N ASP A 366 20.35 -11.99 -15.65
CA ASP A 366 21.63 -12.09 -14.92
C ASP A 366 21.62 -11.23 -13.64
N CYS A 367 21.02 -10.04 -13.70
CA CYS A 367 20.85 -9.18 -12.53
C CYS A 367 19.96 -9.84 -11.46
N ALA A 368 18.82 -10.39 -11.85
CA ALA A 368 17.90 -11.04 -10.93
C ALA A 368 18.50 -12.29 -10.30
N GLU A 369 19.22 -13.09 -11.07
CA GLU A 369 19.95 -14.26 -10.56
C GLU A 369 21.00 -13.85 -9.52
N LEU A 370 21.78 -12.79 -9.79
CA LEU A 370 22.75 -12.27 -8.82
C LEU A 370 22.06 -11.80 -7.53
N LEU A 371 20.99 -11.02 -7.64
CA LEU A 371 20.22 -10.55 -6.47
C LEU A 371 19.59 -11.71 -5.70
N SER A 372 19.09 -12.75 -6.38
CA SER A 372 18.53 -13.94 -5.75
C SER A 372 19.60 -14.69 -4.95
N ARG A 373 20.81 -14.85 -5.50
CA ARG A 373 21.93 -15.47 -4.79
C ARG A 373 22.39 -14.63 -3.60
N ILE A 374 22.41 -13.29 -3.72
CA ILE A 374 22.72 -12.40 -2.59
C ILE A 374 21.68 -12.56 -1.49
N TYR A 375 20.40 -12.50 -1.83
CA TYR A 375 19.30 -12.65 -0.88
C TYR A 375 19.34 -14.00 -0.14
N LYS A 376 19.59 -15.10 -0.87
CA LYS A 376 19.66 -16.46 -0.32
C LYS A 376 20.94 -16.72 0.49
N GLY A 377 21.94 -15.83 0.44
CA GLY A 377 23.23 -16.04 1.10
C GLY A 377 24.20 -16.95 0.32
N GLU A 378 23.98 -17.12 -0.98
CA GLU A 378 24.60 -18.14 -1.84
C GLU A 378 25.56 -17.56 -2.90
N CYS A 379 25.71 -16.23 -3.00
CA CYS A 379 26.48 -15.62 -4.10
C CYS A 379 27.98 -15.93 -4.06
N VAL A 380 28.60 -15.93 -2.87
CA VAL A 380 30.03 -16.25 -2.65
C VAL A 380 30.17 -17.02 -1.34
N SER A 381 29.71 -16.40 -0.26
CA SER A 381 29.47 -17.01 1.05
C SER A 381 28.30 -16.29 1.70
N LYS A 382 27.82 -16.78 2.84
CA LYS A 382 26.78 -16.10 3.59
C LYS A 382 27.23 -14.70 4.01
N GLU A 383 28.43 -14.57 4.58
CA GLU A 383 28.99 -13.30 5.08
C GLU A 383 29.23 -12.30 3.95
N ALA A 384 29.74 -12.77 2.81
CA ALA A 384 29.91 -11.93 1.63
C ALA A 384 28.56 -11.45 1.08
N SER A 385 27.55 -12.32 1.08
CA SER A 385 26.21 -11.97 0.61
C SER A 385 25.53 -10.96 1.53
N GLU A 386 25.65 -11.11 2.85
CA GLU A 386 25.19 -10.13 3.83
C GLU A 386 25.88 -8.77 3.63
N ALA A 387 27.19 -8.76 3.37
CA ALA A 387 27.94 -7.53 3.10
C ALA A 387 27.49 -6.87 1.79
N MET A 388 27.29 -7.66 0.71
CA MET A 388 26.76 -7.17 -0.57
C MET A 388 25.35 -6.59 -0.42
N LEU A 389 24.48 -7.27 0.32
CA LEU A 389 23.12 -6.80 0.59
C LEU A 389 23.15 -5.48 1.37
N ASN A 390 24.00 -5.37 2.40
CA ASN A 390 24.14 -4.14 3.18
C ASN A 390 24.58 -2.95 2.31
N LEU A 391 25.46 -3.16 1.32
CA LEU A 391 25.84 -2.12 0.37
C LEU A 391 24.65 -1.66 -0.49
N LEU A 392 23.83 -2.60 -0.97
CA LEU A 392 22.64 -2.31 -1.78
C LEU A 392 21.55 -1.60 -0.97
N LEU A 393 21.36 -1.96 0.31
CA LEU A 393 20.44 -1.28 1.23
C LEU A 393 20.85 0.17 1.53
N ASN A 394 22.14 0.49 1.43
CA ASN A 394 22.67 1.84 1.66
C ASN A 394 22.80 2.66 0.36
N GLN A 395 22.15 2.24 -0.72
CA GLN A 395 22.07 3.02 -1.96
C GLN A 395 21.45 4.39 -1.74
N GLN A 396 22.08 5.45 -2.24
CA GLN A 396 21.57 6.82 -2.11
C GLN A 396 20.73 7.25 -3.32
N VAL A 397 20.91 6.60 -4.47
CA VAL A 397 20.14 6.90 -5.69
C VAL A 397 18.83 6.09 -5.67
N THR A 398 17.79 6.68 -5.09
CA THR A 398 16.47 6.07 -4.88
C THR A 398 15.39 6.61 -5.83
N THR A 399 15.79 7.35 -6.87
CA THR A 399 14.88 8.11 -7.76
C THR A 399 14.07 7.25 -8.73
N LYS A 400 14.24 5.92 -8.77
CA LYS A 400 13.63 5.00 -9.75
C LYS A 400 12.70 4.01 -9.05
N ILE A 401 13.05 2.73 -8.93
CA ILE A 401 12.20 1.70 -8.29
C ILE A 401 11.76 2.16 -6.90
N PRO A 402 12.66 2.65 -6.00
CA PRO A 402 12.22 3.04 -4.66
C PRO A 402 11.23 4.20 -4.64
N SER A 403 11.31 5.15 -5.57
CA SER A 403 10.38 6.29 -5.65
C SER A 403 9.01 5.92 -6.23
N GLY A 404 8.85 4.74 -6.81
CA GLY A 404 7.55 4.21 -7.22
C GLY A 404 6.78 3.52 -6.09
N ILE A 405 7.37 3.41 -4.91
CA ILE A 405 6.83 2.69 -3.75
C ILE A 405 6.84 3.62 -2.52
N SER A 406 5.99 3.34 -1.53
CA SER A 406 5.98 4.07 -0.26
C SER A 406 7.37 4.10 0.41
N VAL A 407 7.69 5.24 1.05
CA VAL A 407 8.96 5.49 1.75
C VAL A 407 9.23 4.58 2.95
N SER A 408 8.22 3.82 3.41
CA SER A 408 8.35 2.90 4.56
C SER A 408 8.86 1.51 4.18
N VAL A 409 8.93 1.18 2.90
CA VAL A 409 9.36 -0.15 2.42
C VAL A 409 10.89 -0.19 2.33
N GLU A 410 11.51 -1.20 2.94
CA GLU A 410 12.95 -1.41 2.81
C GLU A 410 13.26 -1.94 1.41
N ILE A 411 14.23 -1.32 0.73
CA ILE A 411 14.58 -1.62 -0.66
C ILE A 411 16.10 -1.61 -0.81
N ALA A 412 16.66 -2.70 -1.32
CA ALA A 412 18.07 -2.81 -1.66
C ALA A 412 18.23 -2.69 -3.18
N ASN A 413 18.77 -1.56 -3.69
CA ASN A 413 18.79 -1.30 -5.13
C ASN A 413 20.15 -0.89 -5.72
N LYS A 414 20.25 -1.00 -7.05
CA LYS A 414 21.32 -0.41 -7.85
C LYS A 414 20.76 0.17 -9.15
N THR A 415 21.05 1.44 -9.37
CA THR A 415 20.74 2.13 -10.63
C THR A 415 21.84 1.99 -11.70
N GLY A 416 21.43 2.10 -12.96
CA GLY A 416 22.30 2.32 -14.11
C GLY A 416 21.71 3.40 -15.00
N GLU A 417 22.52 4.32 -15.51
CA GLU A 417 22.03 5.38 -16.38
C GLU A 417 23.09 5.94 -17.35
N THR A 418 22.59 6.35 -18.51
CA THR A 418 23.19 7.29 -19.45
C THR A 418 22.16 8.37 -19.76
N ASP A 419 22.39 9.19 -20.79
CA ASP A 419 21.40 10.17 -21.26
C ASP A 419 20.14 9.49 -21.84
N THR A 420 20.26 8.29 -22.41
CA THR A 420 19.18 7.57 -23.14
C THR A 420 18.80 6.22 -22.54
N ASP A 421 19.64 5.68 -21.66
CA ASP A 421 19.44 4.36 -21.05
C ASP A 421 19.17 4.56 -19.56
N GLN A 422 18.10 3.96 -19.05
CA GLN A 422 17.73 4.05 -17.65
C GLN A 422 17.42 2.65 -17.11
N HIS A 423 18.09 2.29 -16.02
CA HIS A 423 17.96 0.99 -15.38
C HIS A 423 17.88 1.14 -13.87
N ASP A 424 17.22 0.17 -13.24
CA ASP A 424 17.26 -0.05 -11.80
C ASP A 424 16.94 -1.52 -11.51
N ILE A 425 17.61 -2.08 -10.50
CA ILE A 425 17.38 -3.44 -10.03
C ILE A 425 17.26 -3.40 -8.52
N ALA A 426 16.33 -4.16 -7.95
CA ALA A 426 16.05 -4.11 -6.52
C ALA A 426 15.58 -5.45 -5.95
N ILE A 427 15.90 -5.65 -4.67
CA ILE A 427 15.15 -6.53 -3.76
C ILE A 427 14.24 -5.62 -2.95
N VAL A 428 12.93 -5.88 -2.99
CA VAL A 428 11.90 -5.11 -2.28
C VAL A 428 11.31 -5.97 -1.17
N TYR A 429 11.38 -5.48 0.07
CA TYR A 429 10.86 -6.15 1.26
C TYR A 429 9.44 -5.68 1.54
N GLY A 430 8.51 -6.06 0.65
CA GLY A 430 7.09 -5.75 0.81
C GLY A 430 6.44 -6.48 2.00
N GLU A 431 5.33 -5.92 2.50
CA GLU A 431 4.63 -6.43 3.68
C GLU A 431 4.09 -7.86 3.51
N LYS A 432 3.53 -8.18 2.34
CA LYS A 432 2.99 -9.51 2.00
C LYS A 432 4.03 -10.37 1.27
N THR A 433 4.76 -9.77 0.33
CA THR A 433 5.67 -10.45 -0.58
C THR A 433 6.99 -9.70 -0.69
N THR A 434 8.09 -10.39 -0.36
CA THR A 434 9.44 -9.97 -0.73
C THR A 434 9.74 -10.42 -2.16
N TYR A 435 10.19 -9.51 -3.03
CA TYR A 435 10.40 -9.80 -4.45
C TYR A 435 11.64 -9.12 -5.04
N ILE A 436 12.09 -9.62 -6.17
CA ILE A 436 13.07 -8.98 -7.04
C ILE A 436 12.34 -8.31 -8.19
N LEU A 437 12.73 -7.07 -8.48
CA LEU A 437 12.35 -6.34 -9.69
C LEU A 437 13.61 -5.86 -10.39
N CYS A 438 13.77 -6.20 -11.66
CA CYS A 438 14.83 -5.66 -12.51
C CYS A 438 14.19 -5.00 -13.73
N VAL A 439 14.50 -3.73 -13.96
CA VAL A 439 14.01 -2.97 -15.11
C VAL A 439 15.20 -2.36 -15.85
N MET A 440 15.29 -2.64 -17.14
CA MET A 440 16.29 -2.04 -18.02
C MET A 440 15.59 -1.44 -19.24
N SER A 441 15.97 -0.22 -19.58
CA SER A 441 15.50 0.46 -20.79
C SER A 441 16.65 1.08 -21.59
N GLU A 442 16.57 0.99 -22.92
CA GLU A 442 17.46 1.66 -23.89
C GLU A 442 16.64 2.46 -24.90
N ASP A 443 17.29 3.43 -25.56
CA ASP A 443 16.70 4.24 -26.64
C ASP A 443 15.37 4.92 -26.25
N CYS A 444 15.24 5.29 -24.98
CA CYS A 444 14.05 5.95 -24.47
C CYS A 444 14.13 7.46 -24.69
N LYS A 445 12.96 8.10 -24.78
CA LYS A 445 12.89 9.56 -24.79
C LYS A 445 13.42 10.13 -23.46
N PRO A 446 14.29 11.17 -23.48
CA PRO A 446 14.87 11.73 -22.26
C PRO A 446 13.81 12.15 -21.24
N GLY A 447 13.96 11.68 -20.01
CA GLY A 447 13.05 11.98 -18.88
C GLY A 447 11.92 10.96 -18.68
N ASP A 448 11.42 10.34 -19.75
CA ASP A 448 10.23 9.46 -19.69
C ASP A 448 10.55 8.10 -19.01
N ALA A 449 11.75 7.57 -19.24
CA ALA A 449 12.11 6.25 -18.72
C ALA A 449 12.17 6.20 -17.18
N VAL A 450 12.55 7.29 -16.50
CA VAL A 450 12.56 7.32 -15.03
C VAL A 450 11.14 7.24 -14.47
N SER A 451 10.18 7.97 -15.06
CA SER A 451 8.76 7.86 -14.68
C SER A 451 8.24 6.45 -14.95
N HIS A 452 8.52 5.88 -16.11
CA HIS A 452 8.04 4.53 -16.45
C HIS A 452 8.61 3.44 -15.53
N ILE A 453 9.87 3.56 -15.08
CA ILE A 453 10.41 2.65 -14.05
C ILE A 453 9.64 2.79 -12.72
N ARG A 454 9.23 4.01 -12.35
CA ARG A 454 8.40 4.23 -11.14
C ARG A 454 7.00 3.64 -11.31
N ASP A 455 6.39 3.83 -12.48
CA ASP A 455 5.06 3.27 -12.80
C ASP A 455 5.09 1.74 -12.71
N ILE A 456 6.08 1.10 -13.35
CA ILE A 456 6.32 -0.35 -13.27
C ILE A 456 6.51 -0.78 -11.81
N SER A 457 7.32 -0.05 -11.06
CA SER A 457 7.60 -0.35 -9.65
C SER A 457 6.33 -0.32 -8.78
N GLY A 458 5.51 0.73 -8.93
CA GLY A 458 4.23 0.87 -8.24
C GLY A 458 3.25 -0.24 -8.60
N ILE A 459 3.09 -0.55 -9.88
CA ILE A 459 2.22 -1.64 -10.35
C ILE A 459 2.65 -2.99 -9.75
N VAL A 460 3.95 -3.31 -9.82
CA VAL A 460 4.47 -4.57 -9.26
C VAL A 460 4.24 -4.63 -7.76
N TYR A 461 4.52 -3.53 -7.03
CA TYR A 461 4.27 -3.48 -5.59
C TYR A 461 2.79 -3.70 -5.27
N ASN A 462 1.90 -3.01 -5.98
CA ASN A 462 0.47 -3.07 -5.71
C ASN A 462 -0.10 -4.46 -5.99
N TYR A 463 0.30 -5.10 -7.10
CA TYR A 463 -0.12 -6.47 -7.42
C TYR A 463 0.33 -7.50 -6.39
N LEU A 464 1.51 -7.31 -5.78
CA LEU A 464 2.09 -8.29 -4.86
C LEU A 464 1.84 -7.99 -3.38
N ASN A 465 1.58 -6.73 -3.02
CA ASN A 465 1.57 -6.28 -1.63
C ASN A 465 0.35 -5.45 -1.24
N MET A 466 -0.46 -4.94 -2.17
CA MET A 466 -1.60 -4.11 -1.77
C MET A 466 -2.63 -4.93 -1.00
N ASP A 467 -3.19 -4.29 0.02
CA ASP A 467 -4.38 -4.76 0.68
C ASP A 467 -5.58 -4.01 0.13
N LEU A 468 -6.36 -4.68 -0.71
CA LEU A 468 -7.50 -4.06 -1.39
C LEU A 468 -8.68 -3.74 -0.46
N ASP A 469 -8.58 -4.13 0.81
CA ASP A 469 -9.55 -3.84 1.86
C ASP A 469 -9.16 -2.59 2.69
N GLN A 470 -7.99 -1.97 2.44
CA GLN A 470 -7.56 -0.74 3.10
C GLN A 470 -8.05 0.48 2.32
N GLY A 471 -9.23 0.98 2.70
CA GLY A 471 -9.79 2.26 2.27
C GLY A 471 -10.76 2.80 3.31
#